data_AF-A0A1J1H315-F1
#
_entry.id   AF-A0A1J1H315-F1
#
_cell.length_a   1.000
_cell.length_b   1.000
_cell.length_c   1.000
_cell.angle_alpha   90.00
_cell.angle_beta   90.00
_cell.angle_gamma   90.00
#
_symmetry.space_group_name_H-M   'P 1'
#
loop_
_entity.id
_entity.type
_entity.pdbx_description
1 polymer ?
#
loop_
_entity_poly.entity_id
_entity_poly.type
_entity_poly.pdbx_seq_one_letter_code
_entity_poly.pdbx_strand_id
1 'polypeptide(L)'
;MGNHCCAGRDLLYKNKLHEFGKEGSKTLRKLLSFTSNDILRFDKAYDENDVQEFVNLCSSTCEIEKLEDRMHPWAADPKTIGALSATQLAILASKENEPHYKDAIREADGIPVLINLLKSHELDRIHASVVALSFLSVDNVKNCICMFENGALPYLISGMKSNIDGMKAACAQTCRNIFVLDKKYKKEFLKLGGIAQLVNLLELSSNYDDSQPLYTQLEAIYHLEDFILNDGDEIPEFLEAVKNSNAINNLKNLQQCPEQDLAEASNVLLLRLTD
;
A
#
# COMPACT_ATOMS: atom_id res chain seq x y z
N MET A 1 16.45 -6.18 12.73
CA MET A 1 15.44 -5.96 13.77
C MET A 1 14.15 -5.64 13.04
N GLY A 2 13.21 -6.59 12.99
CA GLY A 2 12.09 -6.56 12.04
C GLY A 2 10.85 -5.88 12.57
N ASN A 3 10.27 -4.99 11.75
CA ASN A 3 8.84 -4.71 11.54
C ASN A 3 7.86 -4.60 12.73
N HIS A 4 8.30 -4.40 13.97
CA HIS A 4 7.36 -4.35 15.11
C HIS A 4 6.57 -3.03 15.20
N CYS A 5 7.03 -1.94 14.56
CA CYS A 5 6.32 -0.66 14.58
C CYS A 5 5.19 -0.55 13.52
N CYS A 6 5.27 -1.34 12.43
CA CYS A 6 4.23 -1.42 11.40
C CYS A 6 2.96 -2.18 11.87
N ALA A 7 3.01 -2.84 13.03
CA ALA A 7 1.96 -3.75 13.49
C ALA A 7 0.63 -3.05 13.78
N GLY A 8 0.63 -1.80 14.27
CA GLY A 8 -0.60 -1.13 14.70
C GLY A 8 -1.58 -0.87 13.54
N ARG A 9 -1.08 -0.26 12.46
CA ARG A 9 -1.89 0.07 11.28
C ARG A 9 -2.23 -1.18 10.46
N ASP A 10 -1.27 -2.07 10.27
CA ASP A 10 -1.44 -3.31 9.52
C ASP A 10 -2.48 -4.24 10.19
N LEU A 11 -2.44 -4.37 11.52
CA LEU A 11 -3.42 -5.15 12.28
C LEU A 11 -4.83 -4.58 12.15
N LEU A 12 -4.99 -3.25 12.20
CA LEU A 12 -6.28 -2.59 11.99
C LEU A 12 -6.85 -2.87 10.59
N TYR A 13 -6.00 -2.86 9.57
CA TYR A 13 -6.42 -3.11 8.18
C TYR A 13 -6.82 -4.56 7.99
N LYS A 14 -6.00 -5.50 8.49
CA LYS A 14 -6.26 -6.94 8.44
C LYS A 14 -7.53 -7.34 9.19
N ASN A 15 -7.73 -6.82 10.39
CA ASN A 15 -8.91 -7.14 11.20
C ASN A 15 -10.19 -6.75 10.48
N LYS A 16 -10.26 -5.54 9.90
CA LYS A 16 -11.45 -5.06 9.20
C LYS A 16 -11.75 -5.83 7.91
N LEU A 17 -10.71 -6.17 7.14
CA LEU A 17 -10.86 -7.01 5.94
C LEU A 17 -11.32 -8.43 6.28
N HIS A 18 -10.82 -9.00 7.38
CA HIS A 18 -11.20 -10.32 7.83
C HIS A 18 -12.62 -10.38 8.41
N GLU A 19 -13.06 -9.34 9.13
CA GLU A 19 -14.46 -9.16 9.56
C GLU A 19 -15.40 -9.14 8.35
N PHE A 20 -15.08 -8.32 7.35
CA PHE A 20 -15.88 -8.29 6.12
C PHE A 20 -15.85 -9.64 5.39
N GLY A 21 -14.70 -10.31 5.31
CA GLY A 21 -14.60 -11.64 4.70
C GLY A 21 -15.58 -12.66 5.30
N LYS A 22 -15.99 -12.49 6.57
CA LYS A 22 -16.97 -13.35 7.25
C LYS A 22 -18.42 -12.86 7.11
N GLU A 23 -18.66 -11.56 7.17
CA GLU A 23 -20.02 -10.99 7.17
C GLU A 23 -20.53 -10.60 5.77
N GLY A 24 -19.66 -10.11 4.89
CA GLY A 24 -19.96 -9.67 3.54
C GLY A 24 -20.59 -10.77 2.65
N SER A 25 -20.24 -12.04 2.90
CA SER A 25 -20.86 -13.22 2.25
C SER A 25 -22.39 -13.24 2.39
N LYS A 26 -22.92 -12.79 3.54
CA LYS A 26 -24.37 -12.81 3.82
C LYS A 26 -25.08 -11.60 3.23
N THR A 27 -24.42 -10.44 3.24
CA THR A 27 -24.98 -9.17 2.75
C THR A 27 -25.04 -9.13 1.22
N LEU A 28 -24.00 -9.61 0.53
CA LEU A 28 -23.96 -9.64 -0.94
C LEU A 28 -25.09 -10.51 -1.53
N ARG A 29 -25.37 -11.68 -0.94
CA ARG A 29 -26.43 -12.61 -1.40
C ARG A 29 -27.84 -12.04 -1.37
N LYS A 30 -28.10 -10.94 -0.63
CA LYS A 30 -29.42 -10.34 -0.49
C LYS A 30 -29.70 -9.19 -1.48
N LEU A 31 -28.65 -8.58 -2.04
CA LEU A 31 -28.69 -7.33 -2.82
C LEU A 31 -28.84 -7.54 -4.34
N LEU A 32 -28.93 -8.79 -4.81
CA LEU A 32 -28.71 -9.13 -6.22
C LEU A 32 -29.91 -9.87 -6.84
N SER A 33 -31.10 -9.26 -6.83
CA SER A 33 -32.25 -9.81 -7.57
C SER A 33 -32.31 -9.23 -8.98
N PHE A 34 -32.19 -10.12 -10.00
CA PHE A 34 -32.04 -9.87 -11.45
C PHE A 34 -30.62 -9.50 -11.88
N THR A 35 -29.78 -10.52 -12.03
CA THR A 35 -28.32 -10.37 -12.03
C THR A 35 -27.71 -10.30 -13.43
N SER A 36 -26.89 -9.27 -13.66
CA SER A 36 -25.87 -9.24 -14.70
C SER A 36 -25.00 -10.51 -14.64
N ASN A 37 -24.53 -11.00 -15.79
CA ASN A 37 -23.64 -12.18 -15.87
C ASN A 37 -22.41 -12.06 -14.95
N ASP A 38 -21.88 -10.84 -14.78
CA ASP A 38 -20.70 -10.60 -13.94
C ASP A 38 -20.99 -10.73 -12.44
N ILE A 39 -22.23 -10.49 -12.01
CA ILE A 39 -22.63 -10.71 -10.62
C ILE A 39 -22.62 -12.20 -10.29
N LEU A 40 -23.21 -13.03 -11.15
CA LEU A 40 -23.23 -14.48 -10.95
C LEU A 40 -21.82 -15.09 -10.98
N ARG A 41 -20.96 -14.57 -11.87
CA ARG A 41 -19.54 -14.94 -11.92
C ARG A 41 -18.83 -14.58 -10.62
N PHE A 42 -19.09 -13.38 -10.09
CA PHE A 42 -18.51 -12.93 -8.82
C PHE A 42 -18.96 -13.80 -7.65
N ASP A 43 -20.26 -14.06 -7.51
CA ASP A 43 -20.79 -14.89 -6.41
C ASP A 43 -20.18 -16.28 -6.42
N LYS A 44 -20.08 -16.89 -7.61
CA LYS A 44 -19.42 -18.18 -7.77
C LYS A 44 -17.93 -18.11 -7.39
N ALA A 45 -17.21 -17.12 -7.90
CA ALA A 45 -15.79 -16.92 -7.59
C ALA A 45 -15.56 -16.72 -6.09
N TYR A 46 -16.48 -16.04 -5.41
CA TYR A 46 -16.45 -15.83 -3.97
C TYR A 46 -16.63 -17.12 -3.18
N ASP A 47 -17.61 -17.94 -3.53
CA ASP A 47 -17.84 -19.22 -2.85
C ASP A 47 -16.66 -20.20 -3.04
N GLU A 48 -15.96 -20.11 -4.16
CA GLU A 48 -14.85 -21.02 -4.53
C GLU A 48 -13.45 -20.45 -4.23
N ASN A 49 -13.33 -19.20 -3.77
CA ASN A 49 -12.08 -18.43 -3.72
C ASN A 49 -11.31 -18.45 -5.06
N ASP A 50 -12.03 -18.32 -6.19
CA ASP A 50 -11.47 -18.37 -7.53
C ASP A 50 -10.67 -17.10 -7.84
N VAL A 51 -9.37 -17.16 -7.58
CA VAL A 51 -8.42 -16.06 -7.82
C VAL A 51 -8.42 -15.62 -9.28
N GLN A 52 -8.43 -16.57 -10.22
CA GLN A 52 -8.36 -16.24 -11.64
C GLN A 52 -9.61 -15.48 -12.08
N GLU A 53 -10.77 -15.92 -11.59
CA GLU A 53 -12.02 -15.27 -11.95
C GLU A 53 -12.16 -13.89 -11.31
N PHE A 54 -11.67 -13.69 -10.08
CA PHE A 54 -11.57 -12.35 -9.51
C PHE A 54 -10.67 -11.42 -10.33
N VAL A 55 -9.52 -11.92 -10.82
CA VAL A 55 -8.65 -11.12 -11.71
C VAL A 55 -9.38 -10.77 -13.00
N ASN A 56 -10.09 -11.72 -13.62
CA ASN A 56 -10.89 -11.47 -14.83
C ASN A 56 -11.99 -10.43 -14.59
N LEU A 57 -12.62 -10.46 -13.41
CA LEU A 57 -13.71 -9.58 -13.05
C LEU A 57 -13.26 -8.17 -12.68
N CYS A 58 -11.97 -7.91 -12.41
CA CYS A 58 -11.46 -6.57 -12.14
C CYS A 58 -11.78 -5.54 -13.24
N SER A 59 -11.92 -5.96 -14.50
CA SER A 59 -12.33 -5.07 -15.60
C SER A 59 -13.84 -4.80 -15.66
N SER A 60 -14.67 -5.56 -14.92
CA SER A 60 -16.12 -5.41 -14.95
C SER A 60 -16.54 -4.04 -14.45
N THR A 61 -17.35 -3.32 -15.23
CA THR A 61 -17.97 -2.04 -14.85
C THR A 61 -19.39 -2.23 -14.33
N CYS A 62 -19.83 -3.47 -14.10
CA CYS A 62 -21.16 -3.76 -13.56
C CYS A 62 -21.30 -3.08 -12.20
N GLU A 63 -22.27 -2.18 -12.06
CA GLU A 63 -22.55 -1.49 -10.81
C GLU A 63 -23.08 -2.46 -9.75
N ILE A 64 -22.81 -2.16 -8.49
CA ILE A 64 -23.37 -2.87 -7.34
C ILE A 64 -24.15 -1.91 -6.47
N GLU A 65 -25.08 -2.46 -5.69
CA GLU A 65 -25.79 -1.68 -4.69
C GLU A 65 -24.81 -1.14 -3.64
N LYS A 66 -25.14 0.02 -3.08
CA LYS A 66 -24.33 0.65 -2.04
C LYS A 66 -24.24 -0.29 -0.83
N LEU A 67 -23.02 -0.55 -0.39
CA LEU A 67 -22.77 -1.36 0.79
C LEU A 67 -23.31 -0.69 2.04
N GLU A 68 -23.91 -1.49 2.94
CA GLU A 68 -24.39 -1.03 4.24
C GLU A 68 -23.23 -0.63 5.15
N ASP A 69 -22.16 -1.42 5.13
CA ASP A 69 -20.96 -1.25 5.94
C ASP A 69 -19.69 -1.07 5.09
N ARG A 70 -18.77 -0.23 5.59
CA ARG A 70 -17.50 0.04 4.94
C ARG A 70 -16.54 -1.14 5.09
N MET A 71 -15.99 -1.63 3.97
CA MET A 71 -15.11 -2.81 3.92
C MET A 71 -13.69 -2.58 4.46
N HIS A 72 -13.19 -1.34 4.41
CA HIS A 72 -11.81 -1.01 4.74
C HIS A 72 -11.72 0.34 5.46
N PRO A 73 -10.76 0.62 6.36
CA PRO A 73 -10.78 1.86 7.15
C PRO A 73 -10.75 3.14 6.31
N TRP A 74 -9.97 3.13 5.21
CA TRP A 74 -9.75 4.32 4.38
C TRP A 74 -10.10 4.15 2.91
N ALA A 75 -10.19 2.91 2.40
CA ALA A 75 -10.50 2.72 0.98
C ALA A 75 -11.96 3.13 0.70
N ALA A 76 -12.21 3.61 -0.51
CA ALA A 76 -13.56 3.98 -0.91
C ALA A 76 -14.37 2.69 -1.14
N ASP A 77 -15.66 2.73 -0.79
CA ASP A 77 -16.53 1.56 -0.95
C ASP A 77 -16.64 1.19 -2.44
N PRO A 78 -16.47 -0.10 -2.78
CA PRO A 78 -16.65 -0.56 -4.15
C PRO A 78 -18.02 -0.17 -4.71
N LYS A 79 -18.02 0.37 -5.92
CA LYS A 79 -19.24 0.72 -6.66
C LYS A 79 -19.51 -0.21 -7.83
N THR A 80 -18.52 -1.05 -8.17
CA THR A 80 -18.61 -1.99 -9.29
C THR A 80 -18.05 -3.35 -8.91
N ILE A 81 -18.46 -4.40 -9.64
CA ILE A 81 -17.90 -5.75 -9.53
C ILE A 81 -16.38 -5.73 -9.73
N GLY A 82 -15.85 -4.87 -10.59
CA GLY A 82 -14.39 -4.75 -10.76
C GLY A 82 -13.65 -4.26 -9.53
N ALA A 83 -14.16 -3.21 -8.87
CA ALA A 83 -13.58 -2.71 -7.62
C ALA A 83 -13.77 -3.71 -6.47
N LEU A 84 -14.91 -4.40 -6.44
CA LEU A 84 -15.21 -5.41 -5.42
C LEU A 84 -14.30 -6.63 -5.58
N SER A 85 -14.04 -7.08 -6.81
CA SER A 85 -13.11 -8.17 -7.13
C SER A 85 -11.68 -7.83 -6.72
N ALA A 86 -11.22 -6.61 -7.01
CA ALA A 86 -9.92 -6.14 -6.53
C ALA A 86 -9.84 -6.13 -4.98
N THR A 87 -10.95 -5.77 -4.31
CA THR A 87 -11.02 -5.85 -2.84
C THR A 87 -10.96 -7.30 -2.34
N GLN A 88 -11.61 -8.25 -3.02
CA GLN A 88 -11.49 -9.67 -2.65
C GLN A 88 -10.07 -10.21 -2.84
N LEU A 89 -9.38 -9.83 -3.92
CA LEU A 89 -7.96 -10.16 -4.11
C LEU A 89 -7.10 -9.60 -2.97
N ALA A 90 -7.39 -8.39 -2.50
CA ALA A 90 -6.72 -7.80 -1.34
C ALA A 90 -6.95 -8.61 -0.06
N ILE A 91 -8.19 -9.05 0.19
CA ILE A 91 -8.54 -9.91 1.34
C ILE A 91 -7.75 -11.21 1.27
N LEU A 92 -7.73 -11.89 0.13
CA LEU A 92 -6.96 -13.13 -0.06
C LEU A 92 -5.46 -12.91 0.15
N ALA A 93 -4.89 -11.83 -0.40
CA ALA A 93 -3.48 -11.48 -0.22
C ALA A 93 -3.10 -11.13 1.24
N SER A 94 -4.07 -10.70 2.05
CA SER A 94 -3.85 -10.32 3.46
C SER A 94 -3.81 -11.51 4.44
N LYS A 95 -4.21 -12.71 4.01
CA LYS A 95 -4.29 -13.90 4.86
C LYS A 95 -2.90 -14.46 5.19
N GLU A 96 -2.41 -14.18 6.38
CA GLU A 96 -1.08 -14.62 6.84
C GLU A 96 -0.91 -16.14 6.89
N ASN A 97 -1.99 -16.85 7.23
CA ASN A 97 -2.02 -18.31 7.30
C ASN A 97 -2.18 -18.99 5.93
N GLU A 98 -2.45 -18.22 4.86
CA GLU A 98 -2.64 -18.70 3.50
C GLU A 98 -1.74 -17.92 2.50
N PRO A 99 -0.41 -17.87 2.70
CA PRO A 99 0.48 -17.00 1.90
C PRO A 99 0.53 -17.36 0.41
N HIS A 100 0.08 -18.58 0.05
CA HIS A 100 0.00 -19.07 -1.33
C HIS A 100 -0.89 -18.20 -2.23
N TYR A 101 -1.88 -17.48 -1.67
CA TYR A 101 -2.69 -16.55 -2.46
C TYR A 101 -1.86 -15.44 -3.09
N LYS A 102 -0.77 -14.99 -2.46
CA LYS A 102 0.10 -13.97 -3.05
C LYS A 102 0.75 -14.45 -4.34
N ASP A 103 1.13 -15.72 -4.41
CA ASP A 103 1.68 -16.34 -5.61
C ASP A 103 0.59 -16.62 -6.66
N ALA A 104 -0.55 -17.16 -6.23
CA ALA A 104 -1.69 -17.43 -7.11
C ALA A 104 -2.19 -16.17 -7.82
N ILE A 105 -2.27 -15.04 -7.11
CA ILE A 105 -2.70 -13.75 -7.69
C ILE A 105 -1.70 -13.28 -8.75
N ARG A 106 -0.39 -13.43 -8.52
CA ARG A 106 0.62 -13.11 -9.54
C ARG A 106 0.51 -14.04 -10.75
N GLU A 107 0.36 -15.34 -10.52
CA GLU A 107 0.28 -16.37 -11.56
C GLU A 107 -0.99 -16.25 -12.42
N ALA A 108 -2.04 -15.65 -11.87
CA ALA A 108 -3.27 -15.32 -12.58
C ALA A 108 -3.22 -13.97 -13.34
N ASP A 109 -2.04 -13.37 -13.52
CA ASP A 109 -1.84 -12.03 -14.10
C ASP A 109 -2.50 -10.88 -13.31
N GLY A 110 -2.72 -11.08 -12.01
CA GLY A 110 -3.36 -10.10 -11.14
C GLY A 110 -2.55 -8.81 -10.96
N ILE A 111 -1.21 -8.88 -10.88
CA ILE A 111 -0.38 -7.67 -10.66
C ILE A 111 -0.50 -6.67 -11.83
N PRO A 112 -0.32 -7.07 -13.11
CA PRO A 112 -0.59 -6.18 -14.24
C PRO A 112 -2.01 -5.59 -14.25
N VAL A 113 -3.02 -6.39 -13.92
CA VAL A 113 -4.43 -5.96 -13.86
C VAL A 113 -4.64 -4.90 -12.76
N LEU A 114 -4.09 -5.14 -11.56
CA LEU A 114 -4.14 -4.17 -10.45
C LEU A 114 -3.42 -2.87 -10.84
N ILE A 115 -2.22 -2.93 -11.42
CA ILE A 115 -1.51 -1.74 -11.91
C ILE A 115 -2.34 -0.97 -12.93
N ASN A 116 -3.11 -1.66 -13.78
CA ASN A 116 -4.03 -1.00 -14.71
C ASN A 116 -5.17 -0.26 -13.99
N LEU A 117 -5.68 -0.78 -12.87
CA LEU A 117 -6.69 -0.09 -12.05
C LEU A 117 -6.18 1.21 -11.41
N LEU A 118 -4.86 1.33 -11.17
CA LEU A 118 -4.26 2.60 -10.70
C LEU A 118 -4.39 3.75 -11.73
N LYS A 119 -4.70 3.44 -12.99
CA LYS A 119 -4.93 4.42 -14.07
C LYS A 119 -6.38 4.91 -14.13
N SER A 120 -7.27 4.33 -13.32
CA SER A 120 -8.67 4.69 -13.26
C SER A 120 -8.88 6.13 -12.80
N HIS A 121 -10.04 6.70 -13.10
CA HIS A 121 -10.52 7.94 -12.48
C HIS A 121 -11.46 7.69 -11.29
N GLU A 122 -11.87 6.43 -11.08
CA GLU A 122 -12.71 6.00 -9.96
C GLU A 122 -11.85 5.65 -8.73
N LEU A 123 -12.12 6.35 -7.62
CA LEU A 123 -11.35 6.22 -6.38
C LEU A 123 -11.40 4.81 -5.76
N ASP A 124 -12.54 4.13 -5.81
CA ASP A 124 -12.70 2.76 -5.28
C ASP A 124 -11.81 1.76 -6.02
N ARG A 125 -11.67 1.88 -7.34
CA ARG A 125 -10.73 1.06 -8.13
C ARG A 125 -9.27 1.33 -7.75
N ILE A 126 -8.89 2.60 -7.65
CA ILE A 126 -7.53 2.99 -7.29
C ILE A 126 -7.20 2.50 -5.87
N HIS A 127 -8.08 2.76 -4.91
CA HIS A 127 -7.88 2.38 -3.52
C HIS A 127 -7.81 0.86 -3.35
N ALA A 128 -8.75 0.11 -3.94
CA ALA A 128 -8.73 -1.35 -3.89
C ALA A 128 -7.42 -1.93 -4.47
N SER A 129 -6.95 -1.36 -5.58
CA SER A 129 -5.67 -1.74 -6.17
C SER A 129 -4.48 -1.46 -5.27
N VAL A 130 -4.42 -0.30 -4.61
CA VAL A 130 -3.31 0.02 -3.69
C VAL A 130 -3.33 -0.91 -2.49
N VAL A 131 -4.51 -1.20 -1.92
CA VAL A 131 -4.62 -2.17 -0.81
C VAL A 131 -4.10 -3.55 -1.25
N ALA A 132 -4.54 -4.07 -2.40
CA ALA A 132 -4.09 -5.36 -2.91
C ALA A 132 -2.57 -5.40 -3.15
N LEU A 133 -2.02 -4.41 -3.86
CA LEU A 133 -0.58 -4.35 -4.16
C LEU A 133 0.26 -4.23 -2.89
N SER A 134 -0.23 -3.50 -1.87
CA SER A 134 0.49 -3.39 -0.60
C SER A 134 0.66 -4.75 0.08
N PHE A 135 -0.41 -5.56 0.20
CA PHE A 135 -0.31 -6.91 0.76
C PHE A 135 0.50 -7.86 -0.11
N LEU A 136 0.36 -7.77 -1.44
CA LEU A 136 1.12 -8.60 -2.38
C LEU A 136 2.63 -8.35 -2.32
N SER A 137 3.05 -7.15 -1.90
CA SER A 137 4.47 -6.79 -1.78
C SER A 137 5.15 -7.30 -0.49
N VAL A 138 4.37 -7.67 0.52
CA VAL A 138 4.90 -8.13 1.82
C VAL A 138 5.38 -9.57 1.69
N ASP A 139 6.64 -9.83 2.09
CA ASP A 139 7.26 -11.15 2.13
C ASP A 139 7.18 -11.95 0.82
N ASN A 140 7.09 -11.27 -0.34
CA ASN A 140 7.05 -11.92 -1.64
C ASN A 140 7.89 -11.15 -2.69
N VAL A 141 9.17 -11.53 -2.78
CA VAL A 141 10.15 -10.93 -3.69
C VAL A 141 9.71 -10.97 -5.15
N LYS A 142 9.13 -12.10 -5.60
CA LYS A 142 8.67 -12.27 -6.99
C LYS A 142 7.56 -11.29 -7.34
N ASN A 143 6.66 -11.00 -6.40
CA ASN A 143 5.59 -10.01 -6.61
C ASN A 143 6.16 -8.60 -6.74
N CYS A 144 7.09 -8.20 -5.86
CA CYS A 144 7.75 -6.91 -5.96
C CYS A 144 8.52 -6.72 -7.28
N ILE A 145 9.22 -7.76 -7.75
CA ILE A 145 9.89 -7.75 -9.06
C ILE A 145 8.85 -7.56 -10.17
N CYS A 146 7.76 -8.33 -10.15
CA CYS A 146 6.68 -8.21 -11.13
C CYS A 146 6.05 -6.80 -11.13
N MET A 147 5.87 -6.18 -9.96
CA MET A 147 5.38 -4.80 -9.84
C MET A 147 6.35 -3.79 -10.47
N PHE A 148 7.65 -3.96 -10.25
CA PHE A 148 8.68 -3.10 -10.85
C PHE A 148 8.68 -3.25 -12.39
N GLU A 149 8.73 -4.48 -12.88
CA GLU A 149 8.78 -4.79 -14.32
C GLU A 149 7.54 -4.31 -15.08
N ASN A 150 6.38 -4.29 -14.42
CA ASN A 150 5.12 -3.77 -14.97
C ASN A 150 4.92 -2.25 -14.73
N GLY A 151 5.91 -1.55 -14.19
CA GLY A 151 5.88 -0.09 -14.07
C GLY A 151 4.94 0.44 -13.00
N ALA A 152 4.85 -0.22 -11.84
CA ALA A 152 4.02 0.25 -10.72
C ALA A 152 4.52 1.55 -10.09
N LEU A 153 5.84 1.80 -10.07
CA LEU A 153 6.46 2.88 -9.29
C LEU A 153 5.90 4.29 -9.58
N PRO A 154 5.70 4.74 -10.84
CA PRO A 154 5.14 6.07 -11.10
C PRO A 154 3.77 6.29 -10.45
N TYR A 155 2.91 5.26 -10.45
CA TYR A 155 1.58 5.33 -9.87
C TYR A 155 1.61 5.33 -8.34
N LEU A 156 2.43 4.46 -7.76
CA LEU A 156 2.63 4.41 -6.30
C LEU A 156 3.25 5.72 -5.78
N ILE A 157 4.24 6.28 -6.47
CA ILE A 157 4.84 7.57 -6.13
C ILE A 157 3.80 8.70 -6.21
N SER A 158 2.93 8.68 -7.24
CA SER A 158 1.82 9.63 -7.30
C SER A 158 0.84 9.45 -6.14
N GLY A 159 0.58 8.21 -5.72
CA GLY A 159 -0.29 7.88 -4.59
C GLY A 159 0.19 8.42 -3.24
N MET A 160 1.51 8.57 -3.06
CA MET A 160 2.10 9.20 -1.85
C MET A 160 1.67 10.66 -1.65
N LYS A 161 1.13 11.33 -2.69
CA LYS A 161 0.60 12.70 -2.62
C LYS A 161 -0.82 12.79 -2.06
N SER A 162 -1.45 11.66 -1.75
CA SER A 162 -2.83 11.65 -1.27
C SER A 162 -2.96 12.32 0.10
N ASN A 163 -4.06 13.03 0.32
CA ASN A 163 -4.43 13.55 1.64
C ASN A 163 -5.00 12.45 2.57
N ILE A 164 -5.22 11.23 2.06
CA ILE A 164 -5.67 10.08 2.84
C ILE A 164 -4.44 9.37 3.40
N ASP A 165 -4.31 9.36 4.73
CA ASP A 165 -3.12 8.84 5.40
C ASP A 165 -2.83 7.36 5.06
N GLY A 166 -3.85 6.51 5.06
CA GLY A 166 -3.70 5.11 4.68
C GLY A 166 -3.28 4.89 3.22
N MET A 167 -3.69 5.78 2.31
CA MET A 167 -3.31 5.70 0.89
C MET A 167 -1.82 6.05 0.71
N LYS A 168 -1.38 7.18 1.28
CA LYS A 168 0.02 7.61 1.15
C LYS A 168 0.99 6.65 1.84
N ALA A 169 0.62 6.13 3.01
CA ALA A 169 1.42 5.14 3.72
C ALA A 169 1.52 3.80 2.97
N ALA A 170 0.39 3.26 2.50
CA ALA A 170 0.39 2.01 1.72
C ALA A 170 1.23 2.12 0.43
N CYS A 171 1.15 3.26 -0.25
CA CYS A 171 1.98 3.53 -1.43
C CYS A 171 3.47 3.61 -1.09
N ALA A 172 3.84 4.31 -0.01
CA ALA A 172 5.22 4.45 0.43
C ALA A 172 5.83 3.10 0.83
N GLN A 173 5.10 2.30 1.62
CA GLN A 173 5.51 0.96 2.02
C GLN A 173 5.68 0.04 0.81
N THR A 174 4.76 0.08 -0.15
CA THR A 174 4.86 -0.73 -1.38
C THR A 174 6.08 -0.32 -2.21
N CYS A 175 6.33 1.00 -2.34
CA CYS A 175 7.55 1.48 -3.00
C CYS A 175 8.81 0.97 -2.30
N ARG A 176 8.85 1.03 -0.97
CA ARG A 176 9.96 0.51 -0.17
C ARG A 176 10.18 -0.97 -0.40
N ASN A 177 9.14 -1.78 -0.30
CA ASN A 177 9.23 -3.23 -0.53
C ASN A 177 9.75 -3.58 -1.93
N ILE A 178 9.52 -2.72 -2.92
CA ILE A 178 10.09 -2.86 -4.26
C ILE A 178 11.54 -2.40 -4.27
N PHE A 179 11.84 -1.16 -3.91
CA PHE A 179 13.16 -0.57 -4.18
C PHE A 179 14.30 -1.22 -3.38
N VAL A 180 14.02 -1.80 -2.21
CA VAL A 180 15.06 -2.42 -1.38
C VAL A 180 15.68 -3.66 -2.02
N LEU A 181 15.03 -4.24 -3.03
CA LEU A 181 15.47 -5.48 -3.66
C LEU A 181 16.64 -5.32 -4.62
N ASP A 182 16.82 -4.12 -5.21
CA ASP A 182 17.87 -3.89 -6.20
C ASP A 182 18.25 -2.40 -6.27
N LYS A 183 19.56 -2.11 -6.36
CA LYS A 183 20.09 -0.77 -6.58
C LYS A 183 19.49 -0.08 -7.81
N LYS A 184 19.19 -0.83 -8.88
CA LYS A 184 18.50 -0.33 -10.08
C LYS A 184 17.11 0.20 -9.74
N TYR A 185 16.39 -0.46 -8.84
CA TYR A 185 15.03 -0.05 -8.46
C TYR A 185 15.07 1.23 -7.63
N LYS A 186 16.07 1.37 -6.74
CA LYS A 186 16.35 2.64 -6.03
C LYS A 186 16.67 3.78 -6.99
N LYS A 187 17.53 3.55 -8.00
CA LYS A 187 17.84 4.57 -9.02
C LYS A 187 16.60 5.01 -9.78
N GLU A 188 15.73 4.08 -10.17
CA GLU A 188 14.48 4.43 -10.86
C GLU A 188 13.52 5.17 -9.92
N PHE A 189 13.37 4.72 -8.67
CA PHE A 189 12.57 5.42 -7.66
C PHE A 189 13.05 6.86 -7.44
N LEU A 190 14.36 7.08 -7.34
CA LEU A 190 14.96 8.40 -7.25
C LEU A 190 14.66 9.25 -8.48
N LYS A 191 14.90 8.71 -9.67
CA LYS A 191 14.67 9.39 -10.96
C LYS A 191 13.21 9.81 -11.14
N LEU A 192 12.26 9.01 -10.64
CA LEU A 192 10.83 9.29 -10.68
C LEU A 192 10.37 10.29 -9.60
N GLY A 193 11.29 10.82 -8.78
CA GLY A 193 10.99 11.78 -7.71
C GLY A 193 10.45 11.14 -6.43
N GLY A 194 10.68 9.84 -6.24
CA GLY A 194 10.23 9.11 -5.06
C GLY A 194 10.79 9.64 -3.74
N ILE A 195 12.06 10.08 -3.72
CA ILE A 195 12.67 10.68 -2.52
C ILE A 195 11.99 11.99 -2.13
N ALA A 196 11.64 12.84 -3.09
CA ALA A 196 10.90 14.06 -2.78
C ALA A 196 9.56 13.72 -2.09
N GLN A 197 8.89 12.65 -2.50
CA GLN A 197 7.63 12.24 -1.85
C GLN A 197 7.85 11.64 -0.47
N LEU A 198 8.86 10.77 -0.26
CA LEU A 198 9.17 10.25 1.09
C LEU A 198 9.53 11.39 2.06
N VAL A 199 10.27 12.39 1.59
CA VAL A 199 10.65 13.55 2.41
C VAL A 199 9.44 14.41 2.76
N ASN A 200 8.49 14.57 1.85
CA ASN A 200 7.22 15.25 2.15
C ASN A 200 6.39 14.48 3.19
N LEU A 201 6.50 13.15 3.27
CA LEU A 201 5.82 12.36 4.32
C LEU A 201 6.38 12.61 5.73
N LEU A 202 7.57 13.20 5.86
CA LEU A 202 8.12 13.65 7.13
C LEU A 202 7.49 14.95 7.64
N GLU A 203 6.71 15.66 6.81
CA GLU A 203 6.10 16.92 7.22
C GLU A 203 5.02 16.69 8.29
N LEU A 204 5.02 17.57 9.30
CA LEU A 204 3.94 17.66 10.27
C LEU A 204 2.73 18.33 9.62
N SER A 205 1.54 17.82 9.93
CA SER A 205 0.30 18.51 9.57
C SER A 205 0.26 19.90 10.21
N SER A 206 -0.29 20.90 9.51
CA SER A 206 -0.49 22.23 10.10
C SER A 206 -1.41 22.22 11.33
N ASN A 207 -2.25 21.18 11.45
CA ASN A 207 -3.16 20.95 12.58
C ASN A 207 -2.66 19.81 13.47
N TYR A 208 -1.34 19.60 13.54
CA TYR A 208 -0.74 18.58 14.40
C TYR A 208 -1.16 18.79 15.85
N ASP A 209 -1.58 17.70 16.47
CA ASP A 209 -1.96 17.59 17.88
C ASP A 209 -1.20 16.40 18.45
N ASP A 210 -0.58 16.59 19.62
CA ASP A 210 0.23 15.57 20.31
C ASP A 210 -0.58 14.32 20.69
N SER A 211 -1.91 14.35 20.56
CA SER A 211 -2.78 13.18 20.74
C SER A 211 -2.77 12.18 19.58
N GLN A 212 -2.32 12.60 18.38
CA GLN A 212 -2.35 11.77 17.18
C GLN A 212 -0.98 11.11 16.93
N PRO A 213 -0.93 9.78 16.75
CA PRO A 213 0.33 9.10 16.45
C PRO A 213 0.85 9.46 15.05
N LEU A 214 2.16 9.59 14.93
CA LEU A 214 2.84 9.99 13.68
C LEU A 214 3.42 8.79 12.93
N TYR A 215 2.61 7.74 12.75
CA TYR A 215 3.05 6.47 12.13
C TYR A 215 3.64 6.66 10.72
N THR A 216 3.03 7.50 9.89
CA THR A 216 3.52 7.72 8.51
C THR A 216 4.89 8.39 8.48
N GLN A 217 5.13 9.35 9.38
CA GLN A 217 6.40 10.03 9.51
C GLN A 217 7.48 9.04 9.98
N LEU A 218 7.18 8.22 10.99
CA LEU A 218 8.10 7.20 11.49
C LEU A 218 8.44 6.15 10.42
N GLU A 219 7.44 5.64 9.70
CA GLU A 219 7.65 4.72 8.57
C GLU A 219 8.51 5.37 7.47
N ALA A 220 8.27 6.64 7.14
CA ALA A 220 9.04 7.37 6.15
C ALA A 220 10.52 7.54 6.54
N ILE A 221 10.84 7.68 7.83
CA ILE A 221 12.23 7.67 8.33
C ILE A 221 12.89 6.34 7.99
N TYR A 222 12.24 5.22 8.33
CA TYR A 222 12.78 3.89 8.02
C TYR A 222 12.91 3.65 6.52
N HIS A 223 11.96 4.14 5.71
CA HIS A 223 12.05 4.02 4.26
C HIS A 223 13.23 4.81 3.67
N LEU A 224 13.56 5.96 4.25
CA LEU A 224 14.75 6.73 3.84
C LEU A 224 16.04 6.01 4.26
N GLU A 225 16.09 5.41 5.45
CA GLU A 225 17.22 4.58 5.86
C GLU A 225 17.41 3.38 4.92
N ASP A 226 16.34 2.65 4.64
CA ASP A 226 16.34 1.52 3.71
C ASP A 226 16.72 1.94 2.28
N PHE A 227 16.45 3.19 1.89
CA PHE A 227 16.89 3.72 0.61
C PHE A 227 18.40 3.98 0.59
N ILE A 228 18.94 4.57 1.66
CA ILE A 228 20.37 4.90 1.79
C ILE A 228 21.22 3.62 1.86
N LEU A 229 20.75 2.60 2.57
CA LEU A 229 21.51 1.39 2.88
C LEU A 229 21.29 0.28 1.86
N ASN A 230 22.36 -0.41 1.44
CA ASN A 230 22.27 -1.66 0.69
C ASN A 230 23.02 -2.76 1.44
N ASP A 231 22.31 -3.80 1.88
CA ASP A 231 22.87 -4.87 2.73
C ASP A 231 23.59 -4.35 3.99
N GLY A 232 23.15 -3.20 4.51
CA GLY A 232 23.72 -2.53 5.68
C GLY A 232 24.83 -1.51 5.36
N ASP A 233 25.33 -1.50 4.13
CA ASP A 233 26.34 -0.53 3.69
C ASP A 233 25.69 0.75 3.17
N GLU A 234 26.23 1.89 3.59
CA GLU A 234 25.79 3.19 3.09
C GLU A 234 26.22 3.39 1.64
N ILE A 235 25.27 3.80 0.79
CA ILE A 235 25.54 4.08 -0.62
C ILE A 235 25.65 5.60 -0.81
N PRO A 236 26.86 6.14 -1.11
CA PRO A 236 27.08 7.59 -1.19
C PRO A 236 26.14 8.32 -2.15
N GLU A 237 25.82 7.71 -3.30
CA GLU A 237 24.87 8.24 -4.28
C GLU A 237 23.48 8.49 -3.67
N PHE A 238 22.99 7.56 -2.83
CA PHE A 238 21.66 7.63 -2.23
C PHE A 238 21.65 8.49 -0.98
N LEU A 239 22.71 8.44 -0.17
CA LEU A 239 22.92 9.38 0.93
C LEU A 239 22.85 10.82 0.43
N GLU A 240 23.63 11.14 -0.60
CA GLU A 240 23.70 12.49 -1.17
C GLU A 240 22.34 12.93 -1.76
N ALA A 241 21.58 12.00 -2.34
CA ALA A 241 20.23 12.30 -2.81
C ALA A 241 19.27 12.70 -1.67
N VAL A 242 19.38 12.06 -0.50
CA VAL A 242 18.58 12.42 0.68
C VAL A 242 19.09 13.71 1.32
N LYS A 243 20.41 13.93 1.39
CA LYS A 243 21.02 15.19 1.90
C LYS A 243 20.57 16.42 1.09
N ASN A 244 20.46 16.28 -0.23
CA ASN A 244 20.02 17.35 -1.14
C ASN A 244 18.50 17.62 -1.13
N SER A 245 17.75 16.97 -0.24
CA SER A 245 16.31 17.17 -0.06
C SER A 245 16.01 18.02 1.19
N ASN A 246 14.73 18.22 1.50
CA ASN A 246 14.31 18.89 2.75
C ASN A 246 14.34 17.95 3.99
N ALA A 247 14.90 16.74 3.88
CA ALA A 247 14.90 15.73 4.94
C ALA A 247 15.47 16.27 6.26
N ILE A 248 16.62 16.93 6.23
CA ILE A 248 17.29 17.47 7.43
C ILE A 248 16.38 18.44 8.19
N ASN A 249 15.68 19.33 7.47
CA ASN A 249 14.78 20.30 8.10
C ASN A 249 13.55 19.61 8.69
N ASN A 250 12.96 18.66 7.98
CA ASN A 250 11.79 17.93 8.46
C ASN A 250 12.13 17.06 9.68
N LEU A 251 13.26 16.35 9.66
CA LEU A 251 13.76 15.55 10.80
C LEU A 251 14.06 16.40 12.02
N LYS A 252 14.58 17.62 11.84
CA LYS A 252 14.80 18.58 12.95
C LYS A 252 13.51 18.98 13.65
N ASN A 253 12.38 19.00 12.95
CA ASN A 253 11.07 19.24 13.54
C ASN A 253 10.56 17.97 14.26
N LEU A 254 10.67 16.81 13.62
CA LEU A 254 10.20 15.52 14.18
C LEU A 254 10.94 15.10 15.45
N GLN A 255 12.25 15.38 15.57
CA GLN A 255 13.01 15.09 16.79
C GLN A 255 12.51 15.87 18.03
N GLN A 256 11.70 16.91 17.85
CA GLN A 256 11.13 17.71 18.94
C GLN A 256 9.75 17.20 19.38
N CYS A 257 9.18 16.21 18.68
CA CYS A 257 7.90 15.61 19.04
C CYS A 257 8.02 14.81 20.35
N PRO A 258 6.93 14.71 21.14
CA PRO A 258 6.93 13.98 22.42
C PRO A 258 7.00 12.45 22.28
N GLU A 259 6.72 11.92 21.08
CA GLU A 259 6.78 10.49 20.80
C GLU A 259 8.24 10.00 20.75
N GLN A 260 8.65 9.21 21.74
CA GLN A 260 10.04 8.81 21.94
C GLN A 260 10.62 8.06 20.73
N ASP A 261 9.91 7.05 20.22
CA ASP A 261 10.36 6.24 19.09
C ASP A 261 10.59 7.10 17.83
N LEU A 262 9.70 8.07 17.59
CA LEU A 262 9.83 9.02 16.48
C LEU A 262 11.02 9.95 16.67
N ALA A 263 11.20 10.50 17.88
CA ALA A 263 12.28 11.42 18.16
C ALA A 263 13.66 10.74 18.04
N GLU A 264 13.78 9.51 18.56
CA GLU A 264 15.00 8.70 18.46
C GLU A 264 15.32 8.34 17.01
N ALA A 265 14.33 7.82 16.25
CA ALA A 265 14.52 7.50 14.83
C ALA A 265 14.90 8.76 14.01
N SER A 266 14.29 9.90 14.32
CA SER A 266 14.62 11.18 13.67
C SER A 266 16.06 11.59 13.93
N ASN A 267 16.52 11.45 15.18
CA ASN A 267 17.89 11.79 15.56
C ASN A 267 18.93 10.87 14.88
N VAL A 268 18.66 9.55 14.80
CA VAL A 268 19.55 8.59 14.14
C VAL A 268 19.74 8.92 12.66
N LEU A 269 18.65 9.14 11.92
CA LEU A 269 18.76 9.50 10.51
C LEU A 269 19.36 10.90 10.32
N LEU A 270 19.05 11.85 11.21
CA LEU A 270 19.61 13.20 11.15
C LEU A 270 21.14 13.20 11.28
N LEU A 271 21.68 12.46 12.25
CA LEU A 271 23.14 12.31 12.43
C LEU A 271 23.81 11.81 11.16
N ARG A 272 23.26 10.74 10.55
CA ARG A 272 23.75 10.17 9.29
C ARG A 272 23.77 11.20 8.14
N LEU A 273 22.77 12.08 8.09
CA LEU A 273 22.68 13.10 7.05
C LEU A 273 23.58 14.32 7.31
N THR A 274 24.06 14.52 8.54
CA THR A 274 24.91 15.66 8.91
C THR A 274 26.39 15.34 9.05
N ASP A 275 26.74 14.06 9.18
CA ASP A 275 28.13 13.56 9.13
C ASP A 275 28.71 13.65 7.71
#